data_AF-W1IRB3-F1
#
_entry.id   AF-W1IRB3-F1
#
_cell.length_a   1.000
_cell.length_b   1.000
_cell.length_c   1.000
_cell.angle_alpha   90.00
_cell.angle_beta   90.00
_cell.angle_gamma   90.00
#
_symmetry.space_group_name_H-M   'P 1'
#
loop_
_entity.id
_entity.type
_entity.pdbx_description
1 polymer ?
#
loop_
_entity_poly.entity_id
_entity_poly.type
_entity_poly.pdbx_seq_one_letter_code
_entity_poly.pdbx_strand_id
1 'polypeptide(L)' 'MPALQKLTVPFAYLCGEHDQKFKEIVKQYALPSKIIPQAGHNTHSSNPADFSAAVNHFLSLFG' A
#
# COMPACT_ATOMS: atom_id res chain seq x y z
N MET A 1 1.22 8.51 11.42
CA MET A 1 -0.05 8.32 12.11
C MET A 1 0.24 7.48 13.33
N PRO A 2 0.27 8.08 14.54
CA PRO A 2 0.76 7.39 15.75
C PRO A 2 -0.04 6.15 16.13
N ALA A 3 -1.34 6.08 15.80
CA ALA A 3 -2.17 4.92 16.07
C ALA A 3 -1.81 3.71 15.18
N LEU A 4 -1.52 3.93 13.89
CA LEU A 4 -1.14 2.86 12.96
C LEU A 4 0.19 2.20 13.34
N GLN A 5 1.11 2.96 13.93
CA GLN A 5 2.39 2.44 14.41
C GLN A 5 2.26 1.52 15.63
N LYS A 6 1.11 1.53 16.30
CA LYS A 6 0.82 0.69 17.47
C LYS A 6 0.02 -0.56 17.12
N LEU A 7 -0.29 -0.78 15.84
CA LEU A 7 -0.99 -1.99 15.42
C LEU A 7 -0.15 -3.22 15.76
N THR A 8 -0.76 -4.18 16.44
CA THR A 8 -0.17 -5.50 16.71
C THR A 8 -0.51 -6.52 15.62
N VAL A 9 -1.35 -6.12 14.66
CA VAL A 9 -1.71 -6.91 13.48
C VAL A 9 -0.85 -6.49 12.29
N PRO A 10 -0.56 -7.42 11.36
CA PRO A 10 0.09 -7.08 10.10
C PRO A 10 -0.63 -5.95 9.35
N PHE A 11 0.15 -5.01 8.82
CA PHE A 11 -0.36 -3.84 8.10
C PHE A 11 0.55 -3.51 6.91
N ALA A 12 -0.06 -3.26 5.75
CA ALA A 12 0.61 -2.73 4.57
C ALA A 12 -0.29 -1.74 3.84
N TYR A 13 0.29 -0.62 3.40
CA TYR A 13 -0.39 0.42 2.64
C TYR A 13 -0.14 0.24 1.14
N LEU A 14 -1.20 0.13 0.32
CA LEU A 14 -1.08 0.06 -1.14
C LEU A 14 -1.29 1.46 -1.74
N CYS A 15 -0.29 1.97 -2.47
CA CYS A 15 -0.33 3.31 -3.04
C CYS A 15 0.01 3.28 -4.54
N GLY A 16 -0.66 4.09 -5.34
CA GLY A 16 -0.33 4.21 -6.77
C GLY A 16 0.93 5.01 -6.99
N GLU A 17 1.73 4.62 -7.97
CA GLU A 17 2.93 5.35 -8.39
C GLU A 17 2.64 6.82 -8.75
N HIS A 18 1.49 7.12 -9.34
CA HIS A 18 1.09 8.48 -9.73
C HIS A 18 0.30 9.22 -8.64
N ASP A 19 0.04 8.59 -7.48
CA ASP A 19 -0.67 9.23 -6.37
C ASP A 19 0.28 9.99 -5.45
N GLN A 20 0.70 11.18 -5.87
CA GLN A 20 1.67 11.98 -5.12
C GLN A 20 1.16 12.34 -3.72
N LYS A 21 -0.14 12.63 -3.57
CA LYS A 21 -0.73 13.02 -2.28
C LYS A 21 -0.57 11.91 -1.26
N PHE A 22 -0.89 10.67 -1.64
CA PHE A 22 -0.82 9.55 -0.69
C PHE A 22 0.60 8.97 -0.55
N LYS A 23 1.48 9.12 -1.56
CA LYS A 23 2.91 8.85 -1.39
C LYS A 23 3.56 9.74 -0.32
N GLU A 24 3.19 11.02 -0.24
CA GLU A 24 3.71 11.90 0.83
C GLU A 24 3.25 11.45 2.23
N ILE A 25 2.02 10.92 2.37
CA ILE A 25 1.54 10.36 3.65
C ILE A 25 2.38 9.15 4.06
N VAL A 26 2.63 8.23 3.12
CA VAL A 26 3.49 7.06 3.33
C VAL A 26 4.88 7.49 3.79
N LYS A 27 5.47 8.48 3.12
CA LYS A 27 6.79 9.01 3.45
C LYS A 27 6.83 9.71 4.82
N GLN A 28 5.87 10.60 5.07
CA GLN A 28 5.79 11.39 6.31
C GLN A 28 5.72 10.50 7.56
N TYR A 29 5.06 9.35 7.44
CA TYR A 29 4.82 8.46 8.58
C TYR A 29 5.59 7.15 8.52
N ALA A 30 6.50 7.00 7.55
CA ALA A 30 7.28 5.79 7.31
C ALA A 30 6.41 4.52 7.33
N LEU A 31 5.26 4.57 6.67
CA LEU A 31 4.32 3.45 6.67
C LEU A 31 4.89 2.28 5.83
N PRO A 32 4.76 1.02 6.29
CA PRO A 32 5.05 -0.12 5.44
C PRO A 32 4.11 -0.09 4.24
N SER A 33 4.67 -0.03 3.03
CA SER A 33 3.88 0.23 1.84
C SER A 33 4.38 -0.52 0.61
N LYS A 34 3.47 -0.72 -0.34
CA LYS A 34 3.77 -1.22 -1.67
C LYS A 34 3.26 -0.20 -2.68
N ILE A 35 4.15 0.20 -3.58
CA ILE A 35 3.81 1.05 -4.72
C ILE A 35 3.31 0.17 -5.86
N ILE A 36 2.12 0.48 -6.37
CA ILE A 36 1.51 -0.15 -7.54
C ILE A 36 1.93 0.64 -8.78
N PRO A 37 2.66 0.03 -9.73
CA PRO A 37 3.17 0.73 -10.90
C PRO A 37 2.04 1.19 -11.82
N GLN A 38 2.27 2.30 -12.51
CA GLN A 38 1.35 2.86 -13.53
C GLN A 38 -0.08 3.11 -13.00
N ALA A 39 -0.24 3.34 -11.71
CA ALA A 39 -1.53 3.50 -11.06
C ALA A 39 -1.65 4.83 -10.32
N GLY A 40 -2.85 5.42 -10.36
CA GLY A 40 -3.21 6.58 -9.53
C GLY A 40 -3.85 6.14 -8.21
N HIS A 41 -4.77 6.95 -7.68
CA HIS A 41 -5.44 6.67 -6.40
C HIS A 41 -6.19 5.33 -6.38
N ASN A 42 -6.95 5.07 -7.44
CA ASN A 42 -7.75 3.85 -7.56
C ASN A 42 -6.91 2.70 -8.12
N THR A 43 -5.86 2.31 -7.39
CA THR A 43 -4.89 1.30 -7.84
C THR A 43 -5.52 -0.02 -8.26
N HIS A 44 -6.54 -0.47 -7.52
CA HIS A 44 -7.32 -1.66 -7.84
C HIS A 44 -8.04 -1.57 -9.21
N SER A 45 -8.44 -0.37 -9.64
CA SER A 45 -9.11 -0.14 -10.92
C SER A 45 -8.12 0.16 -12.04
N SER A 46 -7.07 0.93 -11.75
CA SER A 46 -6.07 1.33 -12.76
C SER A 46 -5.08 0.21 -13.10
N ASN A 47 -4.71 -0.62 -12.12
CA ASN A 47 -3.83 -1.77 -12.31
C ASN A 47 -4.26 -2.94 -11.40
N PRO A 48 -5.36 -3.62 -11.73
CA PRO A 48 -5.91 -4.71 -10.91
C PRO A 48 -4.93 -5.88 -10.75
N ALA A 49 -4.11 -6.15 -11.76
CA ALA A 49 -3.15 -7.25 -11.75
C ALA A 49 -2.09 -7.05 -10.65
N ASP A 50 -1.35 -5.95 -10.69
CA ASP A 50 -0.32 -5.66 -9.68
C ASP A 50 -0.92 -5.39 -8.29
N PHE A 51 -2.13 -4.81 -8.23
CA PHE A 51 -2.85 -4.69 -6.97
C PHE A 51 -3.14 -6.06 -6.35
N SER A 52 -3.71 -6.99 -7.12
CA SER A 52 -4.01 -8.35 -6.63
C SER A 52 -2.75 -9.12 -6.24
N ALA A 53 -1.67 -8.96 -7.01
CA ALA A 53 -0.38 -9.57 -6.69
C ALA A 53 0.19 -9.04 -5.37
N ALA A 54 0.09 -7.73 -5.11
CA ALA A 54 0.50 -7.12 -3.86
C ALA A 54 -0.32 -7.65 -2.66
N VAL A 55 -1.64 -7.80 -2.82
CA VAL A 55 -2.52 -8.36 -1.79
C VAL A 55 -2.16 -9.83 -1.51
N ASN A 56 -2.05 -10.65 -2.56
CA ASN A 56 -1.70 -12.07 -2.41
C ASN A 56 -0.34 -12.26 -1.77
N HIS A 57 0.65 -11.44 -2.15
CA HIS A 57 1.96 -11.46 -1.52
C HIS A 57 1.86 -11.14 -0.03
N PHE A 58 1.14 -10.08 0.35
CA PHE A 58 0.94 -9.74 1.76
C PHE A 58 0.27 -10.87 2.55
N LEU A 59 -0.80 -11.48 2.01
CA LEU A 59 -1.48 -12.60 2.64
C LEU A 59 -0.57 -13.84 2.81
N SER A 60 0.32 -14.10 1.84
CA SER A 60 1.26 -15.22 1.90
C SER A 60 2.30 -15.11 3.02
N LEU A 61 2.53 -13.91 3.58
CA LEU A 61 3.49 -13.70 4.67
C LEU A 61 2.97 -14.18 6.04
N PHE A 62 1.67 -14.47 6.14
CA PHE A 62 0.99 -14.78 7.41
C PHE A 62 0.15 -16.08 7.35
N GLY A 63 0.32 -16.87 6.29
CA GLY A 63 -0.28 -18.19 6.13
C GLY A 63 0.55 -19.32 6.75
#